data_AF-A0A3C1D9E1-F1
#
_entry.id   AF-A0A3C1D9E1-F1
#
_cell.length_a   1.000
_cell.length_b   1.000
_cell.length_c   1.000
_cell.angle_alpha   90.00
_cell.angle_beta   90.00
_cell.angle_gamma   90.00
#
_symmetry.space_group_name_H-M   'P 1'
#
loop_
_entity.id
_entity.type
_entity.pdbx_description
1 polymer ?
#
loop_
_entity_poly.entity_id
_entity_poly.type
_entity_poly.pdbx_seq_one_letter_code
_entity_poly.pdbx_strand_id
1 'polypeptide(L)'
;MGFPGTAATKLVAQQNELYSLGSRLSQKIWLFNKLVWEPMNSEGFRKLTYNAADQKASELMVAPYRDLPADIPFIGTHAWPAQAAVHAGLTNVVDAIPDNWPMALHLAEGAVHAVQTPSAYLGYKALRGMDKKRTLNPMPEGSLYCTGHYIDHELVVNIPFDCLKRIDRALDGSPTRYLLSVGGAGAQQDLFQGIIEHMLPFIDADQAALFVNVGDHADVWESLKARIPQLANATEHFDDFGEIQAYAESALEGEAHGIHAFGSSDIFAAVYSTNLLMRACDLLVTKPSELAFYPVPKLMIKRVGGHEAWGAIRAAEVGDGTYELETLQEICGMIDLVQAEPAIIADMCDNIVAADAVGTYDGAYRVVQLACGDDAGAAIAE
;
A
#
# COMPACT_ATOMS: atom_id res chain seq x y z
N MET A 1 9.53 15.19 2.87
CA MET A 1 9.49 16.34 3.81
C MET A 1 10.62 16.17 4.82
N GLY A 2 11.43 17.19 5.06
CA GLY A 2 12.54 17.12 6.02
C GLY A 2 13.20 18.48 6.12
N PHE A 3 13.81 18.77 7.27
CA PHE A 3 14.55 20.03 7.47
C PHE A 3 15.69 20.11 6.44
N PRO A 4 15.61 21.00 5.42
CA PRO A 4 16.56 21.01 4.32
C PRO A 4 17.99 21.23 4.84
N GLY A 5 18.96 20.51 4.28
CA GLY A 5 20.36 20.65 4.65
C GLY A 5 20.82 19.88 5.89
N THR A 6 19.91 19.28 6.66
CA THR A 6 20.27 18.38 7.79
C THR A 6 20.88 17.07 7.30
N ALA A 7 21.65 16.40 8.17
CA ALA A 7 22.22 15.08 7.86
C ALA A 7 21.12 14.06 7.54
N ALA A 8 20.02 14.05 8.30
CA ALA A 8 18.87 13.18 8.07
C ALA A 8 18.27 13.35 6.67
N THR A 9 17.94 14.58 6.27
CA THR A 9 17.34 14.84 4.95
C THR A 9 18.28 14.49 3.81
N LYS A 10 19.60 14.71 3.97
CA LYS A 10 20.60 14.34 2.96
C LYS A 10 20.74 12.83 2.80
N LEU A 11 20.76 12.08 3.90
CA LEU A 11 20.84 10.61 3.88
C LEU A 11 19.61 10.01 3.21
N VAL A 12 18.42 10.45 3.60
CA VAL A 12 17.15 9.97 3.01
C VAL A 12 17.08 10.32 1.52
N ALA A 13 17.45 11.54 1.12
CA ALA A 13 17.46 11.94 -0.28
C ALA A 13 18.41 11.07 -1.11
N GLN A 14 19.64 10.85 -0.65
CA GLN A 14 20.61 10.02 -1.34
C GLN A 14 20.15 8.56 -1.47
N GLN A 15 19.56 8.00 -0.40
CA GLN A 15 19.02 6.63 -0.43
C GLN A 15 17.86 6.51 -1.43
N ASN A 16 16.95 7.48 -1.47
CA ASN A 16 15.84 7.52 -2.43
C ASN A 16 16.33 7.64 -3.87
N GLU A 17 17.35 8.46 -4.14
CA GLU A 17 17.96 8.57 -5.47
C GLU A 17 18.59 7.25 -5.91
N LEU A 18 19.34 6.58 -5.03
CA LEU A 18 19.97 5.29 -5.30
C LEU A 18 18.92 4.19 -5.54
N TYR A 19 17.88 4.12 -4.70
CA TYR A 19 16.80 3.15 -4.86
C TYR A 19 16.06 3.37 -6.18
N SER A 20 15.69 4.63 -6.48
CA SER A 20 15.01 4.98 -7.72
C SER A 20 15.85 4.66 -8.97
N LEU A 21 17.16 4.92 -8.90
CA LEU A 21 18.09 4.55 -9.96
C LEU A 21 18.14 3.02 -10.14
N GLY A 22 18.27 2.27 -9.04
CA GLY A 22 18.31 0.81 -9.07
C GLY A 22 17.03 0.18 -9.60
N SER A 23 15.87 0.68 -9.19
CA SER A 23 14.55 0.27 -9.69
C SER A 23 14.41 0.50 -11.20
N ARG A 24 14.78 1.69 -11.70
CA ARG A 24 14.79 1.96 -13.15
C ARG A 24 15.75 1.05 -13.93
N LEU A 25 16.92 0.75 -13.36
CA LEU A 25 17.89 -0.16 -13.99
C LEU A 25 17.40 -1.61 -14.00
N SER A 26 16.72 -2.07 -12.95
CA SER A 26 16.19 -3.43 -12.87
C SER A 26 15.08 -3.68 -13.88
N GLN A 27 14.26 -2.67 -14.16
CA GLN A 27 13.24 -2.76 -15.21
C GLN A 27 13.84 -2.83 -16.63
N LYS A 28 15.00 -2.19 -16.87
CA LYS A 28 15.64 -2.11 -18.20
C LYS A 28 16.63 -3.24 -18.46
N ILE A 29 17.27 -3.78 -17.41
CA ILE A 29 18.40 -4.71 -17.53
C ILE A 29 18.07 -5.99 -16.75
N TRP A 30 17.56 -6.99 -17.46
CA TRP A 30 17.17 -8.28 -16.88
C TRP A 30 18.27 -8.92 -16.02
N LEU A 31 19.53 -8.86 -16.48
CA LEU A 31 20.64 -9.47 -15.75
C LEU A 31 20.97 -8.73 -14.45
N PHE A 32 20.85 -7.40 -14.44
CA PHE A 32 20.99 -6.59 -13.22
C PHE A 32 19.85 -6.89 -12.25
N ASN A 33 18.62 -7.02 -12.76
CA ASN A 33 17.49 -7.42 -11.93
C ASN A 33 17.75 -8.76 -11.23
N LYS A 34 18.06 -9.79 -12.01
CA LYS A 34 18.25 -11.16 -11.52
C LYS A 34 19.47 -11.34 -10.61
N LEU A 35 20.58 -10.66 -10.89
CA LEU A 35 21.84 -10.86 -10.17
C LEU A 35 22.08 -9.89 -9.03
N VAL A 36 21.46 -8.70 -9.05
CA VAL A 36 21.76 -7.62 -8.10
C VAL A 36 20.51 -7.13 -7.38
N TRP A 37 19.51 -6.64 -8.13
CA TRP A 37 18.35 -5.99 -7.54
C TRP A 37 17.48 -6.95 -6.72
N GLU A 38 17.07 -8.06 -7.31
CA GLU A 38 16.21 -9.04 -6.65
C GLU A 38 16.92 -9.71 -5.46
N PRO A 39 18.18 -10.19 -5.55
CA PRO A 39 18.89 -10.75 -4.39
C PRO A 39 19.10 -9.71 -3.27
N MET A 40 19.33 -8.44 -3.59
CA MET A 40 19.46 -7.39 -2.57
C MET A 40 18.13 -7.16 -1.83
N ASN A 41 17.04 -6.99 -2.58
CA ASN A 41 15.72 -6.70 -2.00
C ASN A 41 15.13 -7.89 -1.24
N SER A 42 15.40 -9.12 -1.67
CA SER A 42 14.86 -10.33 -1.02
C SER A 42 15.70 -10.84 0.14
N GLU A 43 17.03 -10.74 0.04
CA GLU A 43 17.97 -11.41 0.95
C GLU A 43 19.05 -10.49 1.53
N GLY A 44 19.35 -9.36 0.88
CA GLY A 44 20.24 -8.35 1.42
C GLY A 44 19.64 -7.66 2.63
N PHE A 45 18.49 -6.99 2.41
CA PHE A 45 17.73 -6.25 3.44
C PHE A 45 17.18 -7.14 4.56
N ARG A 46 17.11 -8.45 4.32
CA ARG A 46 16.66 -9.41 5.32
C ARG A 46 17.68 -9.62 6.46
N LYS A 47 18.97 -9.38 6.22
CA LYS A 47 20.04 -9.77 7.17
C LYS A 47 20.16 -8.80 8.35
N LEU A 48 20.32 -9.33 9.57
CA LEU A 48 20.65 -8.53 10.75
C LEU A 48 21.94 -7.71 10.58
N THR A 49 22.92 -8.25 9.85
CA THR A 49 24.17 -7.52 9.57
C THR A 49 23.96 -6.28 8.71
N TYR A 50 22.91 -6.27 7.88
CA TYR A 50 22.54 -5.08 7.11
C TYR A 50 21.91 -4.05 8.05
N ASN A 51 20.93 -4.47 8.86
CA ASN A 51 20.27 -3.61 9.84
C ASN A 51 21.24 -2.99 10.85
N ALA A 52 22.30 -3.69 11.27
CA ALA A 52 23.32 -3.12 12.16
C ALA A 52 24.00 -1.86 11.57
N ALA A 53 24.16 -1.79 10.24
CA ALA A 53 24.67 -0.60 9.57
C ALA A 53 23.64 0.53 9.57
N ASP A 54 22.36 0.21 9.32
CA ASP A 54 21.25 1.16 9.37
C ASP A 54 21.06 1.74 10.78
N GLN A 55 21.14 0.90 11.82
CA GLN A 55 21.08 1.34 13.20
C GLN A 55 22.19 2.34 13.51
N LYS A 56 23.41 2.10 13.03
CA LYS A 56 24.53 3.04 13.22
C LYS A 56 24.33 4.33 12.43
N ALA A 57 23.79 4.25 11.22
CA ALA A 57 23.49 5.42 10.40
C ALA A 57 22.41 6.31 11.05
N SER A 58 21.42 5.72 11.72
CA SER A 58 20.33 6.45 12.36
C SER A 58 20.78 7.37 13.51
N GLU A 59 21.96 7.16 14.11
CA GLU A 59 22.54 8.09 15.10
C GLU A 59 22.75 9.50 14.51
N LEU A 60 22.98 9.60 13.19
CA LEU A 60 23.11 10.88 12.48
C LEU A 60 21.77 11.62 12.33
N MET A 61 20.66 10.94 12.62
CA MET A 61 19.30 11.44 12.48
C MET A 61 18.68 11.83 13.83
N VAL A 62 19.44 11.82 14.93
CA VAL A 62 18.95 12.11 16.29
C VAL A 62 18.53 13.56 16.50
N ALA A 63 19.13 14.50 15.76
CA ALA A 63 18.99 15.94 16.01
C ALA A 63 17.54 16.46 16.11
N PRO A 64 16.58 16.04 15.25
CA PRO A 64 15.18 16.49 15.31
C PRO A 64 14.44 16.08 16.59
N TYR A 65 14.93 15.09 17.34
CA TYR A 65 14.23 14.52 18.50
C TYR A 65 14.73 15.04 19.86
N ARG A 66 15.88 15.74 19.89
CA ARG A 66 16.56 16.11 21.15
C ARG A 66 15.75 17.01 22.08
N ASP A 67 14.86 17.83 21.50
CA ASP A 67 14.05 18.78 22.24
C ASP A 67 12.65 18.23 22.59
N LEU A 68 12.37 16.97 22.23
CA LEU A 68 11.11 16.31 22.57
C LEU A 68 11.16 15.74 24.00
N PRO A 69 10.04 15.73 24.74
CA PRO A 69 9.94 14.99 25.99
C PRO A 69 10.26 13.51 25.77
N ALA A 70 11.01 12.90 26.68
CA ALA A 70 11.45 11.50 26.54
C ALA A 70 10.26 10.51 26.49
N ASP A 71 9.16 10.83 27.17
CA ASP A 71 7.95 10.02 27.28
C ASP A 71 6.88 10.37 26.23
N ILE A 72 7.18 11.23 25.25
CA ILE A 72 6.23 11.55 24.20
C ILE A 72 5.86 10.27 23.40
N PRO A 73 4.57 10.02 23.13
CA PRO A 73 4.17 8.99 22.18
C PRO A 73 4.80 9.26 20.82
N PHE A 74 5.57 8.30 20.30
CA PHE A 74 6.24 8.44 19.02
C PHE A 74 6.00 7.21 18.14
N ILE A 75 5.58 7.45 16.90
CA ILE A 75 5.38 6.40 15.90
C ILE A 75 6.30 6.69 14.71
N GLY A 76 7.20 5.77 14.41
CA GLY A 76 7.93 5.75 13.15
C GLY A 76 7.24 4.81 12.16
N THR A 77 7.04 5.24 10.92
CA THR A 77 6.56 4.39 9.81
C THR A 77 7.72 3.77 9.01
N HIS A 78 8.93 3.86 9.56
CA HIS A 78 10.16 3.29 9.03
C HIS A 78 11.18 3.13 10.17
N ALA A 79 12.04 2.12 10.10
CA ALA A 79 12.99 1.81 11.17
C ALA A 79 14.01 2.94 11.44
N TRP A 80 14.42 3.69 10.42
CA TRP A 80 15.39 4.80 10.61
C TRP A 80 14.90 5.90 11.55
N PRO A 81 13.73 6.55 11.35
CA PRO A 81 13.21 7.51 12.31
C PRO A 81 12.89 6.89 13.67
N ALA A 82 12.36 5.66 13.73
CA ALA A 82 12.12 4.96 15.00
C ALA A 82 13.41 4.74 15.80
N GLN A 83 14.45 4.19 15.16
CA GLN A 83 15.75 3.96 15.79
C GLN A 83 16.43 5.27 16.19
N ALA A 84 16.31 6.32 15.39
CA ALA A 84 16.86 7.63 15.70
C ALA A 84 16.16 8.27 16.92
N ALA A 85 14.84 8.06 17.08
CA ALA A 85 14.10 8.47 18.27
C ALA A 85 14.58 7.71 19.53
N VAL A 86 14.78 6.38 19.42
CA VAL A 86 15.37 5.58 20.51
C VAL A 86 16.77 6.10 20.88
N HIS A 87 17.64 6.34 19.89
CA HIS A 87 18.98 6.89 20.12
C HIS A 87 18.96 8.29 20.75
N ALA A 88 17.90 9.06 20.51
CA ALA A 88 17.69 10.36 21.13
C ALA A 88 17.24 10.28 22.61
N GLY A 89 16.87 9.09 23.08
CA GLY A 89 16.41 8.84 24.45
C GLY A 89 14.90 8.83 24.63
N LEU A 90 14.10 8.75 23.55
CA LEU A 90 12.65 8.57 23.68
C LEU A 90 12.35 7.14 24.16
N THR A 91 11.37 7.00 25.05
CA THR A 91 11.00 5.74 25.70
C THR A 91 9.74 5.10 25.13
N ASN A 92 8.84 5.90 24.55
CA ASN A 92 7.55 5.46 24.03
C ASN A 92 7.56 5.44 22.49
N VAL A 93 8.44 4.61 21.94
CA VAL A 93 8.68 4.50 20.49
C VAL A 93 8.01 3.24 19.94
N VAL A 94 7.09 3.42 18.99
CA VAL A 94 6.52 2.34 18.18
C VAL A 94 7.06 2.42 16.75
N ASP A 95 7.63 1.33 16.24
CA ASP A 95 7.99 1.15 14.84
C ASP A 95 6.85 0.42 14.12
N ALA A 96 6.05 1.17 13.38
CA ALA A 96 4.94 0.65 12.60
C ALA A 96 5.46 0.16 11.24
N ILE A 97 5.59 -1.16 11.10
CA ILE A 97 6.17 -1.81 9.93
C ILE A 97 5.09 -1.98 8.84
N PRO A 98 5.18 -1.26 7.70
CA PRO A 98 4.15 -1.34 6.66
C PRO A 98 4.33 -2.54 5.72
N ASP A 99 5.52 -3.14 5.65
CA ASP A 99 5.76 -4.32 4.82
C ASP A 99 5.31 -5.61 5.54
N ASN A 100 4.83 -6.59 4.76
CA ASN A 100 4.38 -7.88 5.26
C ASN A 100 5.41 -9.00 5.06
N TRP A 101 6.58 -8.68 4.49
CA TRP A 101 7.73 -9.56 4.37
C TRP A 101 8.74 -9.27 5.47
N PRO A 102 8.96 -10.22 6.42
CA PRO A 102 9.87 -10.01 7.53
C PRO A 102 11.32 -9.79 7.08
N MET A 103 11.77 -8.53 7.20
CA MET A 103 13.13 -8.08 6.89
C MET A 103 13.74 -7.35 8.07
N ALA A 104 15.03 -7.61 8.32
CA ALA A 104 15.77 -6.90 9.36
C ALA A 104 15.86 -5.39 9.12
N LEU A 105 15.79 -4.92 7.85
CA LEU A 105 15.71 -3.49 7.50
C LEU A 105 14.64 -2.73 8.30
N HIS A 106 13.55 -3.39 8.70
CA HIS A 106 12.45 -2.79 9.45
C HIS A 106 12.55 -3.00 10.96
N LEU A 107 13.72 -3.34 11.49
CA LEU A 107 13.91 -3.48 12.94
C LEU A 107 14.55 -2.21 13.53
N ALA A 108 13.94 -1.72 14.59
CA ALA A 108 14.46 -0.65 15.45
C ALA A 108 14.66 -1.20 16.87
N GLU A 109 15.89 -1.55 17.23
CA GLU A 109 16.24 -2.07 18.54
C GLU A 109 15.95 -1.03 19.64
N GLY A 110 15.12 -1.41 20.61
CA GLY A 110 14.63 -0.57 21.69
C GLY A 110 13.22 -0.01 21.47
N ALA A 111 12.65 -0.14 20.27
CA ALA A 111 11.25 0.20 20.00
C ALA A 111 10.32 -1.01 20.21
N VAL A 112 9.04 -0.72 20.42
CA VAL A 112 7.96 -1.69 20.23
C VAL A 112 7.66 -1.78 18.74
N HIS A 113 7.59 -2.98 18.17
CA HIS A 113 7.30 -3.16 16.75
C HIS A 113 5.81 -3.49 16.57
N ALA A 114 5.15 -2.84 15.62
CA ALA A 114 3.80 -3.16 15.22
C ALA A 114 3.79 -3.67 13.78
N VAL A 115 3.07 -4.77 13.54
CA VAL A 115 2.94 -5.40 12.22
C VAL A 115 1.48 -5.60 11.84
N GLN A 116 1.23 -5.66 10.54
CA GLN A 116 -0.13 -5.68 10.01
C GLN A 116 -0.80 -7.06 10.01
N THR A 117 -0.03 -8.16 10.04
CA THR A 117 -0.59 -9.50 9.86
C THR A 117 0.01 -10.55 10.80
N PRO A 118 -0.72 -11.66 11.05
CA PRO A 118 -0.18 -12.80 11.80
C PRO A 118 1.07 -13.42 11.17
N SER A 119 1.16 -13.46 9.84
CA SER A 119 2.34 -14.01 9.15
C SER A 119 3.58 -13.15 9.36
N ALA A 120 3.44 -11.83 9.33
CA ALA A 120 4.53 -10.92 9.68
C ALA A 120 4.90 -11.08 11.15
N TYR A 121 3.92 -11.16 12.05
CA TYR A 121 4.16 -11.35 13.49
C TYR A 121 5.02 -12.59 13.75
N LEU A 122 4.63 -13.75 13.25
CA LEU A 122 5.41 -14.98 13.43
C LEU A 122 6.80 -14.89 12.80
N GLY A 123 6.90 -14.26 11.62
CA GLY A 123 8.16 -14.10 10.92
C GLY A 123 9.16 -13.20 11.67
N TYR A 124 8.70 -12.07 12.21
CA TYR A 124 9.49 -11.18 13.04
C TYR A 124 9.80 -11.80 14.40
N LYS A 125 8.80 -12.39 15.06
CA LYS A 125 8.98 -13.06 16.36
C LYS A 125 10.08 -14.11 16.31
N ALA A 126 10.17 -14.88 15.23
CA ALA A 126 11.20 -15.89 15.02
C ALA A 126 12.48 -15.37 14.34
N LEU A 127 12.55 -14.09 13.97
CA LEU A 127 13.62 -13.48 13.17
C LEU A 127 13.94 -14.31 11.91
N ARG A 128 12.88 -14.79 11.24
CA ARG A 128 12.94 -15.82 10.20
C ARG A 128 13.83 -15.38 9.04
N GLY A 129 14.93 -16.10 8.82
CA GLY A 129 15.85 -15.91 7.69
C GLY A 129 16.75 -14.68 7.80
N MET A 130 16.78 -14.01 8.96
CA MET A 130 17.64 -12.83 9.18
C MET A 130 19.10 -13.18 9.53
N ASP A 131 19.36 -14.45 9.86
CA ASP A 131 20.70 -15.07 9.90
C ASP A 131 20.60 -16.49 9.34
N LYS A 132 21.25 -16.75 8.20
CA LYS A 132 21.22 -18.07 7.55
C LYS A 132 22.18 -19.08 8.16
N LYS A 133 23.09 -18.64 9.05
CA LYS A 133 24.15 -19.50 9.61
C LYS A 133 23.74 -20.16 10.91
N ARG A 134 22.75 -19.61 11.61
CA ARG A 134 22.31 -20.10 12.92
C ARG A 134 20.85 -19.75 13.18
N THR A 135 20.23 -20.49 14.08
CA THR A 135 18.95 -20.13 14.67
C THR A 135 19.13 -18.96 15.64
N LEU A 136 18.25 -17.96 15.54
CA LEU A 136 18.24 -16.79 16.40
C LEU A 136 17.30 -17.00 17.59
N ASN A 137 17.55 -16.28 18.68
CA ASN A 137 16.57 -16.19 19.76
C ASN A 137 15.35 -15.40 19.26
N PRO A 138 14.13 -15.76 19.70
CA PRO A 138 12.95 -15.01 19.34
C PRO A 138 13.03 -13.58 19.88
N MET A 139 12.30 -12.65 19.24
CA MET A 139 12.14 -11.29 19.78
C MET A 139 11.59 -11.36 21.22
N PRO A 140 11.99 -10.45 22.12
CA PRO A 140 11.50 -10.40 23.49
C PRO A 140 9.96 -10.36 23.58
N GLU A 141 9.44 -10.72 24.74
CA GLU A 141 8.02 -10.50 25.05
C GLU A 141 7.74 -8.99 25.17
N GLY A 142 6.57 -8.55 24.69
CA GLY A 142 6.18 -7.13 24.69
C GLY A 142 6.87 -6.23 23.65
N SER A 143 7.81 -6.76 22.84
CA SER A 143 8.53 -5.96 21.83
C SER A 143 7.91 -5.99 20.42
N LEU A 144 6.84 -6.77 20.22
CA LEU A 144 6.19 -6.99 18.93
C LEU A 144 4.69 -7.25 19.13
N TYR A 145 3.85 -6.58 18.34
CA TYR A 145 2.39 -6.76 18.34
C TYR A 145 1.85 -6.87 16.91
N CYS A 146 0.86 -7.75 16.71
CA CYS A 146 0.04 -7.76 15.50
C CYS A 146 -1.14 -6.81 15.71
N THR A 147 -1.09 -5.63 15.11
CA THR A 147 -2.10 -4.58 15.29
C THR A 147 -3.22 -4.69 14.26
N GLY A 148 -2.98 -5.29 13.10
CA GLY A 148 -3.91 -5.29 11.97
C GLY A 148 -3.52 -4.26 10.92
N HIS A 149 -4.35 -4.13 9.89
CA HIS A 149 -4.07 -3.33 8.70
C HIS A 149 -4.05 -1.82 9.01
N TYR A 150 -3.11 -1.09 8.42
CA TYR A 150 -2.94 0.36 8.63
C TYR A 150 -3.80 1.15 7.66
N ILE A 151 -5.04 1.39 8.05
CA ILE A 151 -6.03 2.05 7.22
C ILE A 151 -6.35 3.45 7.77
N ASP A 152 -6.53 4.39 6.85
CA ASP A 152 -6.95 5.75 7.17
C ASP A 152 -8.32 5.77 7.85
N HIS A 153 -8.50 6.69 8.80
CA HIS A 153 -9.74 6.86 9.56
C HIS A 153 -10.96 6.98 8.65
N GLU A 154 -10.84 7.78 7.57
CA GLU A 154 -11.95 8.05 6.64
C GLU A 154 -12.45 6.76 5.98
N LEU A 155 -11.55 5.84 5.64
CA LEU A 155 -11.94 4.56 5.05
C LEU A 155 -12.57 3.64 6.10
N VAL A 156 -11.94 3.49 7.28
CA VAL A 156 -12.41 2.55 8.32
C VAL A 156 -13.84 2.88 8.76
N VAL A 157 -14.12 4.15 9.11
CA VAL A 157 -15.45 4.50 9.64
C VAL A 157 -16.56 4.41 8.60
N ASN A 158 -16.22 4.39 7.31
CA ASN A 158 -17.17 4.29 6.22
C ASN A 158 -17.27 2.88 5.62
N ILE A 159 -16.55 1.87 6.13
CA ILE A 159 -16.58 0.49 5.61
C ILE A 159 -18.02 -0.01 5.40
N PRO A 160 -18.94 0.03 6.40
CA PRO A 160 -20.28 -0.51 6.22
C PRO A 160 -21.07 0.23 5.13
N PHE A 161 -20.90 1.55 5.05
CA PHE A 161 -21.63 2.39 4.10
C PHE A 161 -21.10 2.23 2.68
N ASP A 162 -19.78 2.31 2.51
CA ASP A 162 -19.16 2.19 1.20
C ASP A 162 -19.35 0.76 0.65
N CYS A 163 -19.27 -0.28 1.48
CA CYS A 163 -19.56 -1.68 1.07
C CYS A 163 -21.02 -1.86 0.64
N LEU A 164 -21.98 -1.34 1.40
CA LEU A 164 -23.39 -1.41 1.03
C LEU A 164 -23.63 -0.76 -0.34
N LYS A 165 -23.02 0.39 -0.61
CA LYS A 165 -23.15 1.05 -1.90
C LYS A 165 -22.56 0.29 -3.07
N ARG A 166 -21.42 -0.38 -2.86
CA ARG A 166 -20.81 -1.26 -3.86
C ARG A 166 -21.73 -2.44 -4.16
N ILE A 167 -22.33 -3.03 -3.13
CA ILE A 167 -23.31 -4.12 -3.26
C ILE A 167 -24.53 -3.62 -4.04
N ASP A 168 -25.10 -2.48 -3.67
CA ASP A 168 -26.28 -1.92 -4.34
C ASP A 168 -26.02 -1.70 -5.83
N ARG A 169 -24.90 -1.05 -6.19
CA ARG A 169 -24.50 -0.84 -7.59
C ARG A 169 -24.26 -2.14 -8.35
N ALA A 170 -23.58 -3.11 -7.72
CA ALA A 170 -23.31 -4.40 -8.35
C ALA A 170 -24.61 -5.17 -8.64
N LEU A 171 -25.61 -5.08 -7.77
CA LEU A 171 -26.86 -5.84 -7.88
C LEU A 171 -27.96 -5.13 -8.68
N ASP A 172 -27.93 -3.79 -8.77
CA ASP A 172 -28.92 -3.02 -9.53
C ASP A 172 -28.58 -2.86 -11.02
N GLY A 173 -27.38 -3.27 -11.42
CA GLY A 173 -26.90 -3.23 -12.81
C GLY A 173 -26.28 -1.90 -13.22
N SER A 174 -25.98 -1.02 -12.26
CA SER A 174 -25.19 0.20 -12.49
C SER A 174 -23.81 -0.13 -13.08
N PRO A 175 -23.18 0.83 -13.80
CA PRO A 175 -21.83 0.63 -14.30
C PRO A 175 -20.85 0.33 -13.16
N THR A 176 -20.11 -0.78 -13.27
CA THR A 176 -19.07 -1.14 -12.29
C THR A 176 -17.91 -0.15 -12.38
N ARG A 177 -17.51 0.41 -11.24
CA ARG A 177 -16.44 1.43 -11.16
C ARG A 177 -15.12 0.80 -10.80
N TYR A 178 -14.20 0.80 -11.75
CA TYR A 178 -12.85 0.29 -11.56
C TYR A 178 -11.90 1.43 -11.24
N LEU A 179 -11.12 1.29 -10.18
CA LEU A 179 -9.99 2.16 -9.89
C LEU A 179 -8.69 1.45 -10.26
N LEU A 180 -8.00 1.96 -11.28
CA LEU A 180 -6.68 1.52 -11.68
C LEU A 180 -5.64 2.41 -10.99
N SER A 181 -4.97 1.89 -9.96
CA SER A 181 -3.89 2.60 -9.29
C SER A 181 -2.56 2.29 -9.96
N VAL A 182 -1.95 3.27 -10.62
CA VAL A 182 -0.62 3.10 -11.22
C VAL A 182 0.44 3.36 -10.16
N GLY A 183 1.05 2.27 -9.65
CA GLY A 183 2.12 2.36 -8.67
C GLY A 183 3.51 2.50 -9.29
N GLY A 184 4.31 3.44 -8.81
CA GLY A 184 5.76 3.54 -9.00
C GLY A 184 6.26 3.79 -10.43
N ALA A 185 6.72 5.02 -10.71
CA ALA A 185 7.53 5.44 -11.86
C ALA A 185 7.22 4.80 -13.24
N GLY A 186 5.96 4.44 -13.51
CA GLY A 186 5.54 3.81 -14.76
C GLY A 186 5.94 2.33 -14.93
N ALA A 187 6.13 1.59 -13.83
CA ALA A 187 6.24 0.13 -13.93
C ALA A 187 4.99 -0.44 -14.62
N GLN A 188 5.16 -1.46 -15.46
CA GLN A 188 4.05 -2.23 -16.06
C GLN A 188 3.12 -1.45 -17.01
N GLN A 189 3.59 -0.38 -17.67
CA GLN A 189 2.79 0.35 -18.67
C GLN A 189 2.11 -0.53 -19.73
N ASP A 190 2.79 -1.57 -20.22
CA ASP A 190 2.21 -2.50 -21.20
C ASP A 190 1.02 -3.29 -20.64
N LEU A 191 1.07 -3.62 -19.34
CA LEU A 191 -0.02 -4.29 -18.66
C LEU A 191 -1.21 -3.33 -18.48
N PHE A 192 -0.96 -2.09 -18.04
CA PHE A 192 -2.00 -1.08 -17.91
C PHE A 192 -2.66 -0.76 -19.25
N GLN A 193 -1.87 -0.65 -20.33
CA GLN A 193 -2.43 -0.49 -21.67
C GLN A 193 -3.41 -1.62 -21.99
N GLY A 194 -2.97 -2.88 -21.84
CA GLY A 194 -3.79 -4.04 -22.18
C GLY A 194 -5.08 -4.13 -21.36
N ILE A 195 -5.03 -3.78 -20.07
CA ILE A 195 -6.22 -3.73 -19.21
C ILE A 195 -7.19 -2.66 -19.72
N ILE A 196 -6.71 -1.43 -19.95
CA ILE A 196 -7.56 -0.33 -20.42
C ILE A 196 -8.20 -0.67 -21.76
N GLU A 197 -7.43 -1.18 -22.73
CA GLU A 197 -7.93 -1.59 -24.04
C GLU A 197 -9.02 -2.67 -23.95
N HIS A 198 -8.85 -3.63 -23.03
CA HIS A 198 -9.85 -4.67 -22.76
C HIS A 198 -11.12 -4.10 -22.14
N MET A 199 -11.02 -3.04 -21.34
CA MET A 199 -12.15 -2.40 -20.68
C MET A 199 -12.95 -1.46 -21.60
N LEU A 200 -12.35 -0.92 -22.66
CA LEU A 200 -13.02 0.03 -23.57
C LEU A 200 -14.40 -0.42 -24.05
N PRO A 201 -14.63 -1.68 -24.49
CA PRO A 201 -15.96 -2.11 -24.92
C PRO A 201 -17.02 -2.05 -23.83
N PHE A 202 -16.66 -2.36 -22.56
CA PHE A 202 -17.57 -2.25 -21.43
C PHE A 202 -17.88 -0.79 -21.09
N ILE A 203 -16.89 0.09 -21.23
CA ILE A 203 -17.04 1.53 -21.00
C ILE A 203 -17.92 2.15 -22.08
N ASP A 204 -17.69 1.82 -23.35
CA ASP A 204 -18.50 2.30 -24.49
C ASP A 204 -19.96 1.82 -24.41
N ALA A 205 -20.19 0.66 -23.78
CA ALA A 205 -21.51 0.10 -23.54
C ALA A 205 -22.17 0.59 -22.23
N ASP A 206 -21.53 1.51 -21.50
CA ASP A 206 -21.98 2.03 -20.20
C ASP A 206 -22.17 0.94 -19.13
N GLN A 207 -21.33 -0.09 -19.18
CA GLN A 207 -21.30 -1.20 -18.21
C GLN A 207 -20.13 -1.06 -17.22
N ALA A 208 -19.20 -0.15 -17.49
CA ALA A 208 -18.07 0.14 -16.61
C ALA A 208 -17.71 1.62 -16.66
N ALA A 209 -17.24 2.13 -15.52
CA ALA A 209 -16.50 3.39 -15.45
C ALA A 209 -15.07 3.11 -14.99
N LEU A 210 -14.11 3.88 -15.50
CA LEU A 210 -12.70 3.68 -15.22
C LEU A 210 -12.08 4.94 -14.62
N PHE A 211 -11.59 4.81 -13.40
CA PHE A 211 -10.75 5.80 -12.73
C PHE A 211 -9.30 5.38 -12.87
N VAL A 212 -8.46 6.21 -13.49
CA VAL A 212 -7.02 5.96 -13.63
C VAL A 212 -6.28 6.95 -12.75
N ASN A 213 -5.75 6.52 -11.61
CA ASN A 213 -4.90 7.37 -10.78
C ASN A 213 -3.43 7.11 -11.10
N VAL A 214 -2.76 8.10 -11.67
CA VAL A 214 -1.32 8.04 -12.02
C VAL A 214 -0.40 8.59 -10.93
N GLY A 215 -0.94 9.01 -9.79
CA GLY A 215 -0.17 9.60 -8.71
C GLY A 215 0.55 10.88 -9.15
N ASP A 216 1.84 10.97 -8.86
CA ASP A 216 2.73 12.09 -9.27
C ASP A 216 3.42 11.86 -10.62
N HIS A 217 2.97 10.87 -11.40
CA HIS A 217 3.56 10.47 -12.67
C HIS A 217 2.68 10.86 -13.88
N ALA A 218 2.50 12.16 -14.11
CA ALA A 218 1.75 12.67 -15.26
C ALA A 218 2.33 12.20 -16.61
N ASP A 219 3.63 11.92 -16.69
CA ASP A 219 4.28 11.35 -17.86
C ASP A 219 3.75 9.95 -18.23
N VAL A 220 3.29 9.17 -17.24
CA VAL A 220 2.65 7.88 -17.48
C VAL A 220 1.29 8.07 -18.13
N TRP A 221 0.51 9.05 -17.69
CA TRP A 221 -0.78 9.38 -18.33
C TRP A 221 -0.59 9.80 -19.79
N GLU A 222 0.35 10.70 -20.08
CA GLU A 222 0.65 11.11 -21.45
C GLU A 222 1.11 9.93 -22.32
N SER A 223 1.90 9.02 -21.75
CA SER A 223 2.30 7.79 -22.46
C SER A 223 1.12 6.89 -22.77
N LEU A 224 0.17 6.71 -21.85
CA LEU A 224 -1.05 5.93 -22.07
C LEU A 224 -1.92 6.57 -23.15
N LYS A 225 -2.15 7.89 -23.10
CA LYS A 225 -2.91 8.63 -24.13
C LYS A 225 -2.30 8.48 -25.52
N ALA A 226 -0.97 8.53 -25.63
CA ALA A 226 -0.29 8.35 -26.91
C ALA A 226 -0.46 6.94 -27.49
N ARG A 227 -0.66 5.94 -26.64
CA ARG A 227 -0.80 4.52 -27.02
C ARG A 227 -2.25 4.10 -27.24
N ILE A 228 -3.20 4.71 -26.51
CA ILE A 228 -4.64 4.42 -26.56
C ILE A 228 -5.38 5.71 -26.97
N PRO A 229 -5.65 5.90 -28.27
CA PRO A 229 -6.28 7.12 -28.78
C PRO A 229 -7.63 7.46 -28.13
N GLN A 230 -8.38 6.46 -27.67
CA GLN A 230 -9.67 6.63 -27.01
C GLN A 230 -9.57 7.40 -25.68
N LEU A 231 -8.41 7.39 -25.03
CA LEU A 231 -8.18 8.18 -23.81
C LEU A 231 -8.21 9.69 -24.05
N ALA A 232 -8.17 10.15 -25.31
CA ALA A 232 -8.40 11.56 -25.63
C ALA A 232 -9.79 12.07 -25.19
N ASN A 233 -10.75 11.17 -24.93
CA ASN A 233 -12.08 11.51 -24.43
C ASN A 233 -12.19 11.41 -22.90
N ALA A 234 -11.12 11.08 -22.18
CA ALA A 234 -11.13 11.00 -20.73
C ALA A 234 -11.29 12.38 -20.09
N THR A 235 -11.95 12.44 -18.94
CA THR A 235 -11.99 13.65 -18.10
C THR A 235 -10.73 13.67 -17.24
N GLU A 236 -9.95 14.73 -17.33
CA GLU A 236 -8.66 14.87 -16.63
C GLU A 236 -8.81 15.75 -15.39
N HIS A 237 -8.42 15.20 -14.23
CA HIS A 237 -8.44 15.81 -12.89
C HIS A 237 -7.00 15.93 -12.38
N PHE A 238 -6.28 16.96 -12.83
CA PHE A 238 -4.84 17.12 -12.57
C PHE A 238 -4.52 18.41 -11.81
N ASP A 239 -3.62 18.31 -10.83
CA ASP A 239 -3.04 19.43 -10.09
C ASP A 239 -4.03 20.35 -9.34
N ASP A 240 -5.27 19.91 -9.17
CA ASP A 240 -6.30 20.57 -8.36
C ASP A 240 -6.90 19.56 -7.37
N PHE A 241 -6.33 19.50 -6.17
CA PHE A 241 -6.79 18.56 -5.13
C PHE A 241 -8.22 18.86 -4.67
N GLY A 242 -8.66 20.13 -4.71
CA GLY A 242 -10.02 20.50 -4.34
C GLY A 242 -11.04 19.98 -5.34
N GLU A 243 -10.69 20.02 -6.63
CA GLU A 243 -11.51 19.43 -7.69
C GLU A 243 -11.54 17.90 -7.61
N ILE A 244 -10.39 17.24 -7.37
CA ILE A 244 -10.34 15.77 -7.17
C ILE A 244 -11.21 15.35 -5.99
N GLN A 245 -11.13 16.09 -4.88
CA GLN A 245 -11.98 15.86 -3.71
C GLN A 245 -13.46 16.03 -4.05
N ALA A 246 -13.83 17.13 -4.72
CA ALA A 246 -15.22 17.39 -5.11
C ALA A 246 -15.77 16.32 -6.06
N TYR A 247 -14.95 15.83 -6.99
CA TYR A 247 -15.32 14.71 -7.84
C TYR A 247 -15.53 13.42 -7.02
N ALA A 248 -14.58 13.05 -6.17
CA ALA A 248 -14.68 11.85 -5.35
C ALA A 248 -15.93 11.88 -4.45
N GLU A 249 -16.21 13.02 -3.81
CA GLU A 249 -17.42 13.25 -3.00
C GLU A 249 -18.69 13.13 -3.85
N SER A 250 -18.73 13.75 -5.04
CA SER A 250 -19.86 13.64 -5.96
C SER A 250 -20.08 12.20 -6.41
N ALA A 251 -19.02 11.44 -6.66
CA ALA A 251 -19.08 10.06 -7.09
C ALA A 251 -19.59 9.11 -5.99
N LEU A 252 -19.56 9.49 -4.71
CA LEU A 252 -20.11 8.65 -3.64
C LEU A 252 -21.62 8.41 -3.79
N GLU A 253 -22.36 9.42 -4.23
CA GLU A 253 -23.82 9.38 -4.40
C GLU A 253 -24.27 9.42 -5.86
N GLY A 254 -23.47 10.03 -6.73
CA GLY A 254 -23.77 10.22 -8.14
C GLY A 254 -23.37 9.03 -9.01
N GLU A 255 -23.77 9.08 -10.27
CA GLU A 255 -23.31 8.16 -11.31
C GLU A 255 -21.89 8.53 -11.78
N ALA A 256 -21.14 7.52 -12.25
CA ALA A 256 -19.83 7.70 -12.83
C ALA A 256 -19.81 6.94 -14.17
N HIS A 257 -19.33 7.60 -15.23
CA HIS A 257 -19.36 7.08 -16.59
C HIS A 257 -18.05 7.39 -17.31
N GLY A 258 -17.72 6.58 -18.30
CA GLY A 258 -16.54 6.84 -19.12
C GLY A 258 -15.22 6.67 -18.36
N ILE A 259 -14.24 7.48 -18.72
CA ILE A 259 -12.87 7.41 -18.19
C ILE A 259 -12.53 8.72 -17.50
N HIS A 260 -12.05 8.63 -16.26
CA HIS A 260 -11.53 9.74 -15.47
C HIS A 260 -10.08 9.48 -15.11
N ALA A 261 -9.21 10.45 -15.36
CA ALA A 261 -7.79 10.37 -15.06
C ALA A 261 -7.43 11.36 -13.96
N PHE A 262 -6.67 10.90 -12.97
CA PHE A 262 -6.31 11.66 -11.77
C PHE A 262 -4.79 11.70 -11.62
N GLY A 263 -4.27 12.87 -11.25
CA GLY A 263 -2.85 13.02 -10.92
C GLY A 263 -2.55 14.33 -10.22
N SER A 264 -1.43 14.38 -9.50
CA SER A 264 -0.98 15.62 -8.85
C SER A 264 0.53 15.66 -8.73
N SER A 265 1.13 16.80 -9.04
CA SER A 265 2.53 17.09 -8.81
C SER A 265 2.89 17.17 -7.31
N ASP A 266 1.90 17.35 -6.43
CA ASP A 266 2.08 17.16 -4.99
C ASP A 266 1.89 15.68 -4.64
N ILE A 267 2.97 15.03 -4.22
CA ILE A 267 2.98 13.61 -3.86
C ILE A 267 1.97 13.27 -2.76
N PHE A 268 1.69 14.20 -1.84
CA PHE A 268 0.71 13.94 -0.77
C PHE A 268 -0.71 13.93 -1.32
N ALA A 269 -1.06 14.93 -2.13
CA ALA A 269 -2.34 14.97 -2.83
C ALA A 269 -2.50 13.76 -3.75
N ALA A 270 -1.46 13.41 -4.51
CA ALA A 270 -1.44 12.24 -5.40
C ALA A 270 -1.76 10.93 -4.68
N VAL A 271 -1.06 10.67 -3.57
CA VAL A 271 -1.28 9.45 -2.76
C VAL A 271 -2.67 9.47 -2.13
N TYR A 272 -3.05 10.56 -1.47
CA TYR A 272 -4.33 10.65 -0.75
C TYR A 272 -5.55 10.65 -1.69
N SER A 273 -5.40 11.11 -2.94
CA SER A 273 -6.45 11.00 -3.96
C SER A 273 -6.88 9.54 -4.17
N THR A 274 -5.97 8.57 -4.02
CA THR A 274 -6.33 7.15 -4.09
C THR A 274 -7.30 6.77 -2.98
N ASN A 275 -7.14 7.30 -1.76
CA ASN A 275 -8.03 7.01 -0.64
C ASN A 275 -9.44 7.55 -0.90
N LEU A 276 -9.53 8.79 -1.38
CA LEU A 276 -10.82 9.41 -1.74
C LEU A 276 -11.52 8.62 -2.85
N LEU A 277 -10.79 8.25 -3.91
CA LEU A 277 -11.33 7.49 -5.04
C LEU A 277 -11.70 6.05 -4.64
N MET A 278 -10.98 5.42 -3.71
CA MET A 278 -11.30 4.08 -3.22
C MET A 278 -12.70 4.02 -2.63
N ARG A 279 -13.15 5.07 -1.94
CA ARG A 279 -14.52 5.15 -1.39
C ARG A 279 -15.60 5.15 -2.48
N ALA A 280 -15.29 5.72 -3.64
CA ALA A 280 -16.23 5.88 -4.74
C ALA A 280 -16.17 4.76 -5.80
N CYS A 281 -15.14 3.89 -5.77
CA CYS A 281 -15.01 2.76 -6.69
C CYS A 281 -15.65 1.47 -6.14
N ASP A 282 -15.88 0.51 -7.03
CA ASP A 282 -16.39 -0.82 -6.70
C ASP A 282 -15.27 -1.86 -6.63
N LEU A 283 -14.24 -1.71 -7.47
CA LEU A 283 -13.14 -2.64 -7.56
C LEU A 283 -11.82 -1.89 -7.78
N LEU A 284 -10.82 -2.16 -6.94
CA LEU A 284 -9.46 -1.63 -7.07
C LEU A 284 -8.59 -2.63 -7.85
N VAL A 285 -7.95 -2.17 -8.91
CA VAL A 285 -6.95 -2.93 -9.68
C VAL A 285 -5.56 -2.42 -9.29
N THR A 286 -4.80 -3.24 -8.56
CA THR A 286 -3.55 -2.80 -7.95
C THR A 286 -2.55 -3.93 -7.75
N LYS A 287 -1.27 -3.59 -7.62
CA LYS A 287 -0.22 -4.54 -7.24
C LYS A 287 -0.37 -4.89 -5.74
N PRO A 288 0.04 -6.09 -5.30
CA PRO A 288 -0.19 -6.58 -3.94
C PRO A 288 0.77 -5.99 -2.89
N SER A 289 0.89 -4.67 -2.87
CA SER A 289 1.78 -3.90 -2.00
C SER A 289 1.02 -3.24 -0.85
N GLU A 290 1.19 -1.93 -0.63
CA GLU A 290 0.55 -1.19 0.45
C GLU A 290 -0.98 -1.22 0.36
N LEU A 291 -1.53 -1.12 -0.87
CA LEU A 291 -2.98 -1.15 -1.10
C LEU A 291 -3.61 -2.54 -0.92
N ALA A 292 -2.80 -3.60 -0.73
CA ALA A 292 -3.33 -4.94 -0.49
C ALA A 292 -4.14 -5.06 0.82
N PHE A 293 -3.88 -4.15 1.76
CA PHE A 293 -4.51 -4.18 3.09
C PHE A 293 -5.82 -3.40 3.16
N TYR A 294 -6.13 -2.61 2.12
CA TYR A 294 -7.24 -1.64 2.13
C TYR A 294 -8.60 -2.33 1.99
N PRO A 295 -9.65 -1.86 2.72
CA PRO A 295 -10.98 -2.47 2.78
C PRO A 295 -11.83 -2.10 1.55
N VAL A 296 -11.37 -2.51 0.37
CA VAL A 296 -12.04 -2.34 -0.91
C VAL A 296 -11.92 -3.65 -1.69
N PRO A 297 -12.91 -4.10 -2.47
CA PRO A 297 -12.75 -5.26 -3.35
C PRO A 297 -11.56 -5.07 -4.30
N LYS A 298 -10.71 -6.08 -4.48
CA LYS A 298 -9.41 -5.93 -5.19
C LYS A 298 -9.13 -7.00 -6.23
N LEU A 299 -8.65 -6.57 -7.40
CA LEU A 299 -7.91 -7.42 -8.33
C LEU A 299 -6.41 -7.23 -8.13
N MET A 300 -5.74 -8.28 -7.67
CA MET A 300 -4.29 -8.26 -7.43
C MET A 300 -3.54 -8.55 -8.73
N ILE A 301 -3.05 -7.51 -9.39
CA ILE A 301 -2.22 -7.68 -10.59
C ILE A 301 -0.80 -8.07 -10.20
N LYS A 302 -0.04 -8.58 -11.17
CA LYS A 302 1.35 -9.01 -10.98
C LYS A 302 2.20 -8.03 -10.16
N ARG A 303 2.92 -8.56 -9.17
CA ARG A 303 3.85 -7.79 -8.34
C ARG A 303 5.10 -7.32 -9.09
N VAL A 304 5.72 -6.27 -8.57
CA VAL A 304 7.02 -5.76 -9.04
C VAL A 304 8.15 -6.31 -8.17
N GLY A 305 7.94 -6.37 -6.85
CA GLY A 305 8.87 -6.89 -5.87
C GLY A 305 8.46 -8.27 -5.36
N GLY A 306 9.43 -9.17 -5.13
CA GLY A 306 9.15 -10.50 -4.58
C GLY A 306 8.52 -10.49 -3.18
N HIS A 307 8.77 -9.45 -2.39
CA HIS A 307 8.20 -9.29 -1.04
C HIS A 307 6.68 -9.03 -1.06
N GLU A 308 6.16 -8.46 -2.16
CA GLU A 308 4.74 -8.10 -2.32
C GLU A 308 3.83 -9.35 -2.48
N ALA A 309 4.38 -10.55 -2.70
CA ALA A 309 3.59 -11.78 -2.84
C ALA A 309 2.66 -12.04 -1.63
N TRP A 310 3.06 -11.60 -0.44
CA TRP A 310 2.30 -11.80 0.79
C TRP A 310 1.07 -10.89 0.90
N GLY A 311 1.06 -9.76 0.19
CA GLY A 311 -0.13 -8.90 0.11
C GLY A 311 -1.28 -9.60 -0.62
N ALA A 312 -0.99 -10.25 -1.75
CA ALA A 312 -1.99 -10.96 -2.54
C ALA A 312 -2.58 -12.14 -1.76
N ILE A 313 -1.72 -12.92 -1.09
CA ILE A 313 -2.15 -14.02 -0.23
C ILE A 313 -3.06 -13.48 0.89
N ARG A 314 -2.66 -12.38 1.55
CA ARG A 314 -3.47 -11.82 2.64
C ARG A 314 -4.83 -11.36 2.15
N ALA A 315 -4.91 -10.64 1.03
CA ALA A 315 -6.20 -10.18 0.49
C ALA A 315 -7.10 -11.35 0.08
N ALA A 316 -6.53 -12.39 -0.54
CA ALA A 316 -7.26 -13.60 -0.89
C ALA A 316 -7.81 -14.35 0.34
N GLU A 317 -7.03 -14.47 1.41
CA GLU A 317 -7.45 -15.15 2.65
C GLU A 317 -8.44 -14.32 3.48
N VAL A 318 -8.37 -12.98 3.41
CA VAL A 318 -9.42 -12.10 3.96
C VAL A 318 -10.70 -12.19 3.12
N GLY A 319 -10.57 -12.53 1.83
CA GLY A 319 -11.68 -12.61 0.89
C GLY A 319 -12.07 -11.25 0.30
N ASP A 320 -11.23 -10.22 0.47
CA ASP A 320 -11.44 -8.87 -0.04
C ASP A 320 -10.64 -8.56 -1.31
N GLY A 321 -9.94 -9.56 -1.85
CA GLY A 321 -9.25 -9.47 -3.12
C GLY A 321 -8.94 -10.82 -3.73
N THR A 322 -8.51 -10.82 -4.99
CA THR A 322 -8.11 -12.04 -5.68
C THR A 322 -6.73 -12.53 -5.24
N TYR A 323 -6.42 -13.78 -5.55
CA TYR A 323 -5.03 -14.22 -5.69
C TYR A 323 -4.30 -13.39 -6.76
N GLU A 324 -2.98 -13.45 -6.80
CA GLU A 324 -2.18 -12.71 -7.78
C GLU A 324 -2.46 -13.20 -9.21
N LEU A 325 -2.88 -12.28 -10.08
CA LEU A 325 -3.12 -12.48 -11.50
C LEU A 325 -1.84 -12.10 -12.25
N GLU A 326 -1.10 -13.09 -12.72
CA GLU A 326 0.28 -12.92 -13.20
C GLU A 326 0.35 -12.46 -14.66
N THR A 327 -0.71 -12.70 -15.43
CA THR A 327 -0.77 -12.41 -16.86
C THR A 327 -1.92 -11.50 -17.22
N LEU A 328 -1.77 -10.74 -18.32
CA LEU A 328 -2.87 -9.94 -18.86
C LEU A 328 -4.11 -10.80 -19.15
N GLN A 329 -3.92 -12.02 -19.64
CA GLN A 329 -5.02 -12.94 -19.94
C GLN A 329 -5.82 -13.30 -18.67
N GLU A 330 -5.15 -13.57 -17.56
CA GLU A 330 -5.82 -13.85 -16.28
C GLU A 330 -6.56 -12.62 -15.75
N ILE A 331 -5.95 -11.43 -15.87
CA ILE A 331 -6.55 -10.17 -15.44
C ILE A 331 -7.81 -9.87 -16.25
N CYS A 332 -7.73 -9.91 -17.58
CA CYS A 332 -8.87 -9.73 -18.47
C CYS A 332 -9.97 -10.76 -18.21
N GLY A 333 -9.61 -12.03 -18.02
CA GLY A 333 -10.59 -13.08 -17.71
C GLY A 333 -11.29 -12.88 -16.36
N MET A 334 -10.60 -12.32 -15.37
CA MET A 334 -11.21 -11.95 -14.10
C MET A 334 -12.12 -10.73 -14.22
N ILE A 335 -11.74 -9.72 -15.02
CA ILE A 335 -12.62 -8.59 -15.34
C ILE A 335 -13.89 -9.10 -16.03
N ASP A 336 -13.77 -9.99 -17.02
CA ASP A 336 -14.92 -10.58 -17.71
C ASP A 336 -15.84 -11.34 -16.73
N LEU A 337 -15.25 -12.09 -15.79
CA LEU A 337 -16.00 -12.79 -14.76
C LEU A 337 -16.74 -11.82 -13.83
N VAL A 338 -16.08 -10.76 -13.34
CA VAL A 338 -16.71 -9.76 -12.48
C VAL A 338 -17.84 -9.02 -13.21
N GLN A 339 -17.65 -8.68 -14.49
CA GLN A 339 -18.70 -8.06 -15.31
C GLN A 339 -19.89 -8.99 -15.55
N ALA A 340 -19.64 -10.30 -15.68
CA ALA A 340 -20.70 -11.29 -15.88
C ALA A 340 -21.39 -11.70 -14.56
N GLU A 341 -20.66 -11.69 -13.45
CA GLU A 341 -21.13 -12.10 -12.12
C GLU A 341 -20.84 -11.01 -11.07
N PRO A 342 -21.61 -9.90 -11.07
CA PRO A 342 -21.41 -8.79 -10.12
C PRO A 342 -21.53 -9.19 -8.65
N ALA A 343 -22.17 -10.33 -8.35
CA ALA A 343 -22.23 -10.91 -7.01
C ALA A 343 -20.84 -11.12 -6.37
N ILE A 344 -19.79 -11.29 -7.18
CA ILE A 344 -18.40 -11.38 -6.67
C ILE A 344 -18.00 -10.13 -5.89
N ILE A 345 -18.41 -8.93 -6.33
CA ILE A 345 -18.15 -7.68 -5.61
C ILE A 345 -18.91 -7.68 -4.27
N ALA A 346 -20.14 -8.19 -4.27
CA ALA A 346 -20.94 -8.28 -3.06
C ALA A 346 -20.32 -9.24 -2.04
N ASP A 347 -19.87 -10.41 -2.47
CA ASP A 347 -19.19 -11.38 -1.62
C ASP A 347 -17.89 -10.79 -1.02
N MET A 348 -17.10 -10.06 -1.82
CA MET A 348 -15.92 -9.35 -1.32
C MET A 348 -16.28 -8.26 -0.29
N CYS A 349 -17.37 -7.53 -0.51
CA CYS A 349 -17.86 -6.52 0.44
C CYS A 349 -18.32 -7.15 1.76
N ASP A 350 -19.04 -8.27 1.71
CA ASP A 350 -19.46 -9.00 2.91
C ASP A 350 -18.25 -9.49 3.72
N ASN A 351 -17.20 -9.97 3.04
CA ASN A 351 -15.94 -10.35 3.69
C ASN A 351 -15.24 -9.15 4.33
N ILE A 352 -15.24 -7.98 3.68
CA ILE A 352 -14.69 -6.75 4.26
C ILE A 352 -15.44 -6.38 5.54
N VAL A 353 -16.77 -6.39 5.52
CA VAL A 353 -17.60 -6.08 6.70
C VAL A 353 -17.37 -7.10 7.82
N ALA A 354 -17.24 -8.39 7.49
CA ALA A 354 -16.92 -9.43 8.46
C ALA A 354 -15.52 -9.24 9.08
N ALA A 355 -14.52 -8.87 8.27
CA ALA A 355 -13.17 -8.59 8.72
C ALA A 355 -13.09 -7.32 9.58
N ASP A 356 -13.91 -6.30 9.27
CA ASP A 356 -14.05 -5.09 10.07
C ASP A 356 -14.67 -5.37 11.44
N ALA A 357 -15.69 -6.24 11.51
CA ALA A 357 -16.33 -6.62 12.77
C ALA A 357 -15.39 -7.27 13.79
N VAL A 358 -14.28 -7.87 13.34
CA VAL A 358 -13.21 -8.41 14.20
C VAL A 358 -12.00 -7.46 14.34
N GLY A 359 -12.12 -6.24 13.80
CA GLY A 359 -11.13 -5.18 13.89
C GLY A 359 -9.87 -5.45 13.04
N THR A 360 -10.00 -6.09 11.88
CA THR A 360 -8.87 -6.32 10.97
C THR A 360 -8.23 -5.00 10.51
N TYR A 361 -9.04 -3.96 10.31
CA TYR A 361 -8.62 -2.67 9.76
C TYR A 361 -8.29 -1.60 10.82
N ASP A 362 -8.31 -1.97 12.11
CA ASP A 362 -8.03 -1.07 13.24
C ASP A 362 -6.53 -0.83 13.50
N GLY A 363 -5.65 -1.30 12.62
CA GLY A 363 -4.21 -1.35 12.88
C GLY A 363 -3.62 0.01 13.23
N ALA A 364 -4.03 1.06 12.53
CA ALA A 364 -3.56 2.42 12.79
C ALA A 364 -3.99 2.91 14.19
N TYR A 365 -5.22 2.66 14.62
CA TYR A 365 -5.68 3.02 15.97
C TYR A 365 -4.91 2.27 17.06
N ARG A 366 -4.69 0.97 16.86
CA ARG A 366 -3.96 0.13 17.82
C ARG A 366 -2.49 0.53 17.93
N VAL A 367 -1.87 0.97 16.84
CA VAL A 367 -0.51 1.56 16.87
C VAL A 367 -0.49 2.83 17.73
N VAL A 368 -1.49 3.71 17.58
CA VAL A 368 -1.61 4.92 18.41
C VAL A 368 -1.81 4.56 19.88
N GLN A 369 -2.68 3.61 20.19
CA GLN A 369 -2.90 3.11 21.56
C GLN A 369 -1.59 2.57 22.18
N LEU A 370 -0.83 1.76 21.43
CA LEU A 370 0.47 1.25 21.86
C LEU A 370 1.45 2.37 22.17
N ALA A 371 1.52 3.42 21.34
CA ALA A 371 2.41 4.55 21.56
C ALA A 371 2.01 5.40 22.77
N CYS A 372 0.72 5.47 23.08
CA CYS A 372 0.17 6.17 24.24
C CYS A 372 0.32 5.39 25.55
N GLY A 373 0.72 4.11 25.50
CA GLY A 373 0.84 3.25 26.68
C GLY A 373 -0.51 2.75 27.20
N ASP A 374 -1.57 2.83 26.39
CA ASP A 374 -2.82 2.15 26.68
C ASP A 374 -2.61 0.64 26.49
N ASP A 375 -3.11 -0.19 27.42
CA ASP A 375 -3.13 -1.64 27.22
C ASP A 375 -3.87 -1.90 25.91
N ALA A 376 -3.14 -2.29 24.86
CA ALA A 376 -3.70 -2.81 23.60
C ALA A 376 -4.29 -4.22 23.82
N GLY A 377 -5.05 -4.37 24.90
CA GLY A 377 -5.79 -5.54 25.34
C GLY A 377 -6.98 -5.83 24.42
N ALA A 378 -6.67 -6.02 23.16
CA ALA A 378 -7.46 -6.71 22.14
C ALA A 378 -6.58 -6.86 20.88
N ALA A 379 -5.36 -7.38 21.03
CA ALA A 379 -4.70 -8.02 19.90
C ALA A 379 -5.67 -9.11 19.38
N ILE A 380 -5.91 -9.13 18.06
CA ILE A 380 -6.85 -10.01 17.38
C ILE A 380 -6.76 -11.41 18.03
N ALA A 381 -7.83 -11.81 18.72
CA ALA A 381 -7.90 -13.14 19.32
C ALA A 381 -7.68 -14.17 18.21
N GLU A 382 -6.75 -15.11 18.46
CA GLU A 382 -6.42 -16.22 17.55
C GLU A 382 -7.64 -16.99 17.05
#